data_AF-E1ZZQ4-F1
#
_entry.id   AF-E1ZZQ4-F1
#
_cell.length_a   1.000
_cell.length_b   1.000
_cell.length_c   1.000
_cell.angle_alpha   90.00
_cell.angle_beta   90.00
_cell.angle_gamma   90.00
#
_symmetry.space_group_name_H-M   'P 1'
#
loop_
_entity.id
_entity.type
_entity.pdbx_description
1 polymer ?
#
loop_
_entity_poly.entity_id
_entity_poly.type
_entity_poly.pdbx_seq_one_letter_code
_entity_poly.pdbx_strand_id
1 'polypeptide(L)'
;MSRSSKLVRSSLICSFTKKKEYKLINIFYLFFLDPCLYIEKFARKLEFGKETKAVARTATRILQRMNKDSIHIGRRPSGLCGAALLIAARLHEFNRSPADIIKIVKVHESTLRKRLMEFGDTPSSALTLDEFETVDLEEEDPPAFKAARKKDRERLQGVLNSLIAKSAKADLVRESVTNCCRQKDYRIDAGSDISCDVGRMSTEI
;
A
#
# COMPACT_ATOMS: atom_id res chain seq x y z
N MET A 1 -12.87 -14.56 -54.80
CA MET A 1 -12.51 -13.31 -54.09
C MET A 1 -13.59 -13.05 -53.03
N SER A 2 -13.35 -13.49 -51.78
CA SER A 2 -13.20 -12.62 -50.58
C SER A 2 -14.43 -11.73 -50.30
N ARG A 3 -15.17 -11.83 -49.18
CA ARG A 3 -14.75 -11.95 -47.78
C ARG A 3 -15.86 -12.56 -46.92
N SER A 4 -15.53 -13.58 -46.13
CA SER A 4 -16.32 -14.03 -44.98
C SER A 4 -15.99 -13.15 -43.77
N SER A 5 -16.89 -12.23 -43.38
CA SER A 5 -16.85 -11.60 -42.05
C SER A 5 -17.58 -12.50 -41.05
N LYS A 6 -16.90 -13.59 -40.65
CA LYS A 6 -17.34 -14.40 -39.53
C LYS A 6 -17.32 -13.53 -38.27
N LEU A 7 -18.50 -13.41 -37.67
CA LEU A 7 -18.76 -12.93 -36.32
C LEU A 7 -17.79 -13.56 -35.31
N VAL A 8 -16.69 -12.87 -35.02
CA VAL A 8 -15.89 -13.11 -33.80
C VAL A 8 -16.64 -12.48 -32.62
N ARG A 9 -17.87 -12.94 -32.36
CA ARG A 9 -18.59 -12.64 -31.11
C ARG A 9 -18.03 -13.53 -30.02
N SER A 10 -16.86 -13.10 -29.54
CA SER A 10 -16.33 -13.23 -28.19
C SER A 10 -16.88 -14.39 -27.35
N SER A 11 -16.23 -15.55 -27.48
CA SER A 11 -16.36 -16.72 -26.60
C SER A 11 -16.12 -16.42 -25.11
N LEU A 12 -15.60 -15.22 -24.79
CA LEU A 12 -15.35 -14.74 -23.43
C LEU A 12 -16.63 -14.26 -22.71
N ILE A 13 -17.66 -13.83 -23.44
CA ILE A 13 -18.87 -13.24 -22.82
C ILE A 13 -19.80 -14.36 -22.29
N CYS A 14 -19.88 -15.50 -22.99
CA CYS A 14 -20.76 -16.62 -22.61
C CYS A 14 -20.21 -17.46 -21.43
N SER A 15 -18.89 -17.46 -21.21
CA SER A 15 -18.27 -18.17 -20.08
C SER A 15 -18.48 -17.46 -18.73
N PHE A 16 -18.82 -16.16 -18.76
CA PHE A 16 -18.98 -15.32 -17.56
C PHE A 16 -20.38 -15.35 -16.96
N THR A 17 -21.40 -15.72 -17.75
CA THR A 17 -22.80 -15.65 -17.33
C THR A 17 -23.28 -16.97 -16.70
N LYS A 18 -22.95 -18.14 -17.28
CA LYS A 18 -23.43 -19.42 -16.72
C LYS A 18 -22.65 -19.95 -15.49
N LYS A 19 -21.44 -19.45 -15.20
CA LYS A 19 -20.72 -19.76 -13.94
C LYS A 19 -21.14 -18.90 -12.76
N LYS A 20 -21.94 -17.84 -12.98
CA LYS A 20 -22.37 -16.92 -11.91
C LYS A 20 -23.50 -17.49 -11.07
N GLU A 21 -24.49 -18.16 -11.65
CA GLU A 21 -25.75 -18.48 -10.93
C GLU A 21 -25.59 -19.56 -9.83
N TYR A 22 -24.99 -20.72 -10.11
CA TYR A 22 -24.84 -21.79 -9.09
C TYR A 22 -23.71 -21.53 -8.08
N LYS A 23 -22.77 -20.64 -8.44
CA LYS A 23 -21.67 -20.24 -7.57
C LYS A 23 -22.11 -19.15 -6.58
N LEU A 24 -23.12 -18.36 -6.93
CA LEU A 24 -23.71 -17.32 -6.05
C LEU A 24 -24.44 -17.92 -4.85
N ILE A 25 -25.15 -19.04 -5.02
CA ILE A 25 -25.92 -19.68 -3.92
C ILE A 25 -24.96 -20.24 -2.85
N ASN A 26 -23.85 -20.84 -3.28
CA ASN A 26 -22.80 -21.31 -2.36
C ASN A 26 -21.98 -20.12 -1.82
N ILE A 27 -21.70 -19.06 -2.60
CA ILE A 27 -20.98 -17.87 -2.12
C ILE A 27 -21.77 -17.04 -1.10
N PHE A 28 -23.10 -16.99 -1.19
CA PHE A 28 -23.94 -16.22 -0.26
C PHE A 28 -24.09 -16.93 1.10
N TYR A 29 -24.30 -18.24 1.12
CA TYR A 29 -24.28 -19.03 2.38
C TYR A 29 -22.89 -19.11 3.02
N LEU A 30 -21.85 -18.91 2.21
CA LEU A 30 -20.45 -18.88 2.63
C LEU A 30 -20.01 -17.50 3.15
N PHE A 31 -20.81 -16.45 2.93
CA PHE A 31 -20.63 -15.15 3.56
C PHE A 31 -21.05 -15.18 5.04
N PHE A 32 -21.88 -16.14 5.45
CA PHE A 32 -22.29 -16.33 6.85
C PHE A 32 -21.44 -17.37 7.61
N LEU A 33 -20.60 -18.12 6.91
CA LEU A 33 -19.66 -19.04 7.55
C LEU A 33 -18.42 -18.28 7.98
N ASP A 34 -18.22 -18.17 9.29
CA ASP A 34 -17.06 -17.49 9.87
C ASP A 34 -15.75 -17.99 9.24
N PRO A 35 -14.84 -17.09 8.83
CA PRO A 35 -13.60 -17.47 8.17
C PRO A 35 -12.70 -18.35 9.08
N CYS A 36 -12.96 -18.38 10.39
CA CYS A 36 -12.41 -19.31 11.36
C CYS A 36 -12.64 -20.80 10.98
N LEU A 37 -13.82 -21.15 10.44
CA LEU A 37 -14.14 -22.53 10.06
C LEU A 37 -13.30 -23.04 8.87
N TYR A 38 -12.78 -22.12 8.06
CA TYR A 38 -11.89 -22.48 6.96
C TYR A 38 -10.51 -22.88 7.45
N ILE A 39 -10.02 -22.20 8.49
CA ILE A 39 -8.69 -22.46 9.05
C ILE A 39 -8.62 -23.89 9.54
N GLU A 40 -9.61 -24.36 10.30
CA GLU A 40 -9.64 -25.76 10.78
C GLU A 40 -9.70 -26.78 9.63
N LYS A 41 -10.45 -26.48 8.57
CA LYS A 41 -10.54 -27.34 7.38
C LYS A 41 -9.21 -27.41 6.63
N PHE A 42 -8.50 -26.29 6.50
CA PHE A 42 -7.22 -26.25 5.81
C PHE A 42 -6.08 -26.80 6.68
N ALA A 43 -6.10 -26.57 7.99
CA ALA A 43 -5.11 -27.12 8.92
C ALA A 43 -5.12 -28.65 8.91
N ARG A 44 -6.31 -29.27 8.89
CA ARG A 44 -6.44 -30.73 8.73
C ARG A 44 -5.85 -31.27 7.42
N LYS A 45 -5.90 -30.48 6.33
CA LYS A 45 -5.32 -30.86 5.02
C LYS A 45 -3.81 -30.64 4.93
N LEU A 46 -3.24 -29.81 5.81
CA LEU A 46 -1.81 -29.50 5.86
C LEU A 46 -1.02 -30.46 6.78
N GLU A 47 -1.72 -31.36 7.50
CA GLU A 47 -1.15 -32.43 8.31
C GLU A 47 -0.04 -31.94 9.27
N PHE A 48 -0.40 -31.09 10.23
CA PHE A 48 0.51 -30.60 11.28
C PHE A 48 0.70 -31.60 12.45
N GLY A 49 0.29 -32.86 12.27
CA GLY A 49 0.38 -33.89 13.30
C GLY A 49 -0.38 -33.53 14.58
N LYS A 50 0.27 -33.68 15.74
CA LYS A 50 -0.32 -33.44 17.07
C LYS A 50 -0.66 -31.96 17.32
N GLU A 51 0.12 -31.05 16.73
CA GLU A 51 -0.01 -29.60 16.92
C GLU A 51 -1.06 -28.93 16.02
N THR A 52 -1.79 -29.70 15.20
CA THR A 52 -2.81 -29.16 14.27
C THR A 52 -3.82 -28.24 14.95
N LYS A 53 -4.23 -28.57 16.18
CA LYS A 53 -5.19 -27.76 16.94
C LYS A 53 -4.55 -26.46 17.46
N ALA A 54 -3.30 -26.50 17.92
CA ALA A 54 -2.57 -25.33 18.38
C ALA A 54 -2.36 -24.34 17.23
N VAL A 55 -1.85 -24.82 16.09
CA VAL A 55 -1.66 -24.02 14.87
C VAL A 55 -2.98 -23.40 14.40
N ALA A 56 -4.09 -24.15 14.42
CA ALA A 56 -5.39 -23.64 14.00
C ALA A 56 -5.91 -22.54 14.92
N ARG A 57 -5.70 -22.63 16.24
CA ARG A 57 -6.07 -21.59 17.21
C ARG A 57 -5.28 -20.31 16.97
N THR A 58 -3.95 -20.41 16.86
CA THR A 58 -3.08 -19.26 16.56
C THR A 58 -3.45 -18.62 15.22
N ALA A 59 -3.66 -19.42 14.16
CA ALA A 59 -4.10 -18.92 12.87
C ALA A 59 -5.45 -18.20 12.94
N THR A 60 -6.39 -18.69 13.76
CA THR A 60 -7.69 -18.06 13.97
C THR A 60 -7.55 -16.70 14.64
N ARG A 61 -6.69 -16.59 15.65
CA ARG A 61 -6.38 -15.32 16.31
C ARG A 61 -5.75 -14.31 15.34
N ILE A 62 -4.80 -14.75 14.52
CA ILE A 62 -4.19 -13.92 13.46
C ILE A 62 -5.25 -13.42 12.48
N LEU A 63 -6.14 -14.30 12.04
CA LEU A 63 -7.22 -13.92 11.11
C LEU A 63 -8.20 -12.92 11.74
N GLN A 64 -8.56 -13.10 13.01
CA GLN A 64 -9.39 -12.13 13.73
C GLN A 64 -8.71 -10.76 13.79
N ARG A 65 -7.40 -10.71 14.02
CA ARG A 65 -6.63 -9.46 13.96
C ARG A 65 -6.62 -8.86 12.55
N MET A 66 -6.39 -9.66 11.51
CA MET A 66 -6.47 -9.20 10.12
C MET A 66 -7.85 -8.65 9.75
N ASN A 67 -8.91 -9.16 10.39
CA ASN A 67 -10.25 -8.63 10.22
C ASN A 67 -10.42 -7.28 10.91
N LYS A 68 -9.92 -7.13 12.15
CA LYS A 68 -9.86 -5.84 12.87
C LYS A 68 -9.05 -4.82 12.07
N ASP A 69 -7.89 -5.19 11.52
CA ASP A 69 -7.06 -4.30 10.70
C ASP A 69 -7.68 -3.96 9.31
N SER A 70 -8.98 -4.26 9.09
CA SER A 70 -9.74 -3.97 7.86
C SER A 70 -9.10 -4.50 6.55
N ILE A 71 -8.18 -5.47 6.65
CA ILE A 71 -7.49 -6.08 5.50
C ILE A 71 -8.43 -7.01 4.71
N HIS A 72 -9.57 -7.38 5.30
CA HIS A 72 -10.53 -8.32 4.71
C HIS A 72 -11.54 -7.68 3.74
N ILE A 73 -11.75 -6.37 3.84
CA ILE A 73 -12.82 -5.66 3.14
C ILE A 73 -12.65 -5.76 1.61
N GLY A 74 -13.71 -6.19 0.92
CA GLY A 74 -13.74 -6.33 -0.54
C GLY A 74 -12.83 -7.42 -1.11
N ARG A 75 -12.33 -8.35 -0.28
CA ARG A 75 -11.32 -9.34 -0.65
C ARG A 75 -11.81 -10.77 -0.40
N ARG A 76 -11.13 -11.73 -1.01
CA ARG A 76 -11.46 -13.17 -0.85
C ARG A 76 -10.93 -13.68 0.49
N PRO A 77 -11.78 -14.16 1.42
CA PRO A 77 -11.35 -14.62 2.75
C PRO A 77 -10.43 -15.85 2.68
N SER A 78 -10.54 -16.68 1.64
CA SER A 78 -9.65 -17.83 1.44
C SER A 78 -8.17 -17.42 1.39
N GLY A 79 -7.84 -16.30 0.72
CA GLY A 79 -6.46 -15.82 0.64
C GLY A 79 -5.91 -15.33 1.98
N LEU A 80 -6.76 -14.78 2.85
CA LEU A 80 -6.40 -14.35 4.20
C LEU A 80 -6.17 -15.55 5.12
N CYS A 81 -7.06 -16.55 5.05
CA CYS A 81 -6.91 -17.80 5.80
C CYS A 81 -5.58 -18.50 5.46
N GLY A 82 -5.20 -18.51 4.16
CA GLY A 82 -3.92 -19.07 3.72
C GLY A 82 -2.71 -18.29 4.24
N ALA A 83 -2.79 -16.95 4.29
CA ALA A 83 -1.73 -16.11 4.86
C ALA A 83 -1.60 -16.33 6.36
N ALA A 84 -2.71 -16.33 7.10
CA ALA A 84 -2.75 -16.59 8.54
C ALA A 84 -2.19 -17.97 8.88
N LEU A 85 -2.54 -19.01 8.10
CA LEU A 85 -1.98 -20.35 8.29
C LEU A 85 -0.48 -20.42 8.03
N LEU A 86 0.04 -19.69 7.03
CA LEU A 86 1.47 -19.67 6.77
C LEU A 86 2.24 -19.02 7.93
N ILE A 87 1.71 -17.93 8.49
CA ILE A 87 2.32 -17.25 9.64
C ILE A 87 2.26 -18.17 10.87
N ALA A 88 1.09 -18.73 11.17
CA ALA A 88 0.93 -19.66 12.29
C ALA A 88 1.83 -20.90 12.18
N ALA A 89 1.96 -21.46 10.98
CA ALA A 89 2.88 -22.59 10.75
C ALA A 89 4.32 -22.22 11.11
N ARG A 90 4.79 -21.02 10.74
CA ARG A 90 6.15 -20.56 11.08
C ARG A 90 6.34 -20.32 12.57
N LEU A 91 5.31 -19.85 13.27
CA LEU A 91 5.35 -19.64 14.73
C LEU A 91 5.46 -20.96 15.50
N HIS A 92 4.87 -22.03 14.98
CA HIS A 92 4.96 -23.38 15.55
C HIS A 92 6.07 -24.23 14.90
N GLU A 93 7.11 -23.60 14.33
CA GLU A 93 8.28 -24.26 13.73
C GLU A 93 7.99 -25.24 12.56
N PHE A 94 6.85 -25.10 11.89
CA PHE A 94 6.52 -25.84 10.67
C PHE A 94 6.88 -25.03 9.42
N ASN A 95 8.02 -25.35 8.81
CA ASN A 95 8.47 -24.75 7.54
C ASN A 95 7.67 -25.30 6.34
N ARG A 96 6.43 -24.84 6.16
CA ARG A 96 5.62 -25.12 4.97
C ARG A 96 5.94 -24.15 3.83
N SER A 97 6.02 -24.65 2.60
CA SER A 97 6.20 -23.80 1.43
C SER A 97 4.90 -23.05 1.11
N PRO A 98 4.97 -21.80 0.61
CA PRO A 98 3.77 -21.08 0.15
C PRO A 98 3.07 -21.82 -0.99
N ALA A 99 3.82 -22.57 -1.82
CA ALA A 99 3.29 -23.39 -2.90
C ALA A 99 2.37 -24.51 -2.40
N ASP A 100 2.68 -25.13 -1.26
CA ASP A 100 1.85 -26.21 -0.70
C ASP A 100 0.53 -25.68 -0.13
N ILE A 101 0.55 -24.51 0.50
CA ILE A 101 -0.66 -23.84 0.98
C ILE A 101 -1.56 -23.44 -0.19
N ILE A 102 -0.97 -22.93 -1.28
CA ILE A 102 -1.68 -22.55 -2.50
C ILE A 102 -2.47 -23.73 -3.10
N LYS A 103 -1.87 -24.93 -3.13
CA LYS A 103 -2.53 -26.15 -3.62
C LYS A 103 -3.81 -26.46 -2.85
N ILE A 104 -3.86 -26.17 -1.55
CA ILE A 104 -4.99 -26.47 -0.66
C ILE A 104 -6.05 -25.35 -0.70
N VAL A 105 -5.60 -24.10 -0.55
CA VAL A 105 -6.46 -22.92 -0.40
C VAL A 105 -7.01 -22.43 -1.75
N LYS A 106 -6.43 -22.91 -2.87
CA LYS A 106 -6.85 -22.58 -4.25
C LYS A 106 -6.79 -21.08 -4.55
N VAL A 107 -5.70 -20.45 -4.15
CA VAL A 107 -5.43 -19.01 -4.37
C VAL A 107 -4.08 -18.87 -5.08
N HIS A 108 -3.94 -17.88 -5.97
CA HIS A 108 -2.69 -17.65 -6.69
C HIS A 108 -1.58 -17.07 -5.77
N GLU A 109 -0.31 -17.35 -6.09
CA GLU A 109 0.84 -16.98 -5.26
C GLU A 109 0.97 -15.47 -5.03
N SER A 110 0.79 -14.67 -6.09
CA SER A 110 0.88 -13.21 -5.97
C SER A 110 -0.14 -12.65 -4.98
N THR A 111 -1.31 -13.29 -4.89
CA THR A 111 -2.38 -12.86 -3.97
C THR A 111 -1.99 -13.17 -2.53
N LEU A 112 -1.42 -14.35 -2.27
CA LEU A 112 -0.94 -14.72 -0.94
C LEU A 112 0.17 -13.75 -0.47
N ARG A 113 1.14 -13.47 -1.34
CA ARG A 113 2.25 -12.54 -1.07
C ARG A 113 1.75 -11.13 -0.74
N LYS A 114 0.77 -10.62 -1.50
CA LYS A 114 0.14 -9.31 -1.22
C LYS A 114 -0.49 -9.26 0.17
N ARG A 115 -1.19 -10.31 0.62
CA ARG A 115 -1.79 -10.35 1.96
C ARG A 115 -0.74 -10.38 3.07
N LEU A 116 0.35 -11.11 2.86
CA LEU A 116 1.46 -11.16 3.81
C LEU A 116 2.15 -9.80 3.94
N MET A 117 2.39 -9.10 2.82
CA MET A 117 2.97 -7.76 2.84
C MET A 117 2.04 -6.76 3.54
N GLU A 118 0.75 -6.78 3.22
CA GLU A 118 -0.23 -5.89 3.88
C GLU A 118 -0.33 -6.12 5.39
N PHE A 119 -0.21 -7.38 5.86
CA PHE A 119 -0.13 -7.68 7.27
C PHE A 119 1.21 -7.22 7.88
N GLY A 120 2.32 -7.37 7.15
CA GLY A 120 3.63 -6.86 7.56
C GLY A 120 3.70 -5.34 7.66
N ASP A 121 2.82 -4.62 6.96
CA ASP A 121 2.71 -3.16 7.06
C ASP A 121 1.89 -2.71 8.29
N THR A 122 1.19 -3.61 9.00
CA THR A 122 0.43 -3.27 10.21
C THR A 122 1.30 -3.39 11.46
N PRO A 123 1.04 -2.58 12.52
CA PRO A 123 1.80 -2.65 13.77
C PRO A 123 1.68 -4.02 14.46
N SER A 124 0.58 -4.74 14.18
CA SER A 124 0.33 -6.11 14.66
C SER A 124 1.42 -7.11 14.28
N SER A 125 2.18 -6.86 13.20
CA SER A 125 3.21 -7.78 12.71
C SER A 125 4.53 -7.71 13.48
N ALA A 126 4.77 -6.63 14.23
CA ALA A 126 6.00 -6.44 15.00
C ALA A 126 5.94 -7.08 16.40
N LEU A 127 4.76 -7.55 16.82
CA LEU A 127 4.55 -8.14 18.14
C LEU A 127 5.13 -9.57 18.22
N THR A 128 5.62 -9.92 19.41
CA THR A 128 5.99 -11.30 19.73
C THR A 128 4.75 -12.18 19.91
N LEU A 129 4.92 -13.51 19.91
CA LEU A 129 3.80 -14.45 20.05
C LEU A 129 3.01 -14.23 21.34
N ASP A 130 3.70 -14.01 22.45
CA ASP A 130 3.09 -13.81 23.77
C ASP A 130 2.39 -12.45 23.89
N GLU A 131 2.97 -11.40 23.29
CA GLU A 131 2.34 -10.08 23.21
C GLU A 131 1.09 -10.09 22.32
N PHE A 132 1.09 -10.91 21.27
CA PHE A 132 -0.05 -11.03 20.36
C PHE A 132 -1.29 -11.65 21.03
N GLU A 133 -1.11 -12.47 22.06
CA GLU A 133 -2.22 -13.05 22.81
C GLU A 133 -2.88 -12.03 23.76
N THR A 134 -2.08 -11.12 24.31
CA THR A 134 -2.47 -10.21 25.40
C THR A 134 -2.88 -8.82 24.94
N VAL A 135 -2.30 -8.31 23.85
CA VAL A 135 -2.50 -6.92 23.40
C VAL A 135 -3.53 -6.83 22.27
N ASP A 136 -4.63 -6.14 22.55
CA ASP A 136 -5.57 -5.68 21.52
C ASP A 136 -5.21 -4.24 21.10
N LEU A 137 -4.56 -4.08 19.95
CA LEU A 137 -4.27 -2.78 19.35
C LEU A 137 -5.52 -2.13 18.73
N GLU A 138 -5.47 -0.83 18.46
CA GLU A 138 -6.54 -0.09 17.78
C GLU A 138 -6.79 -0.57 16.33
N GLU A 139 -7.97 -0.25 15.81
CA GLU A 139 -8.39 -0.58 14.45
C GLU A 139 -7.64 0.28 13.43
N GLU A 140 -7.26 -0.31 12.28
CA GLU A 140 -6.50 0.39 11.25
C GLU A 140 -7.29 0.55 9.94
N ASP A 141 -6.99 1.61 9.20
CA ASP A 141 -7.67 1.94 7.95
C ASP A 141 -7.44 0.88 6.86
N PRO A 142 -8.45 0.65 5.98
CA PRO A 142 -8.33 -0.30 4.88
C PRO A 142 -7.20 0.12 3.91
N PRO A 143 -6.51 -0.87 3.30
CA PRO A 143 -5.35 -0.63 2.44
C PRO A 143 -5.65 0.19 1.18
N ALA A 144 -6.90 0.25 0.72
CA ALA A 144 -7.32 1.16 -0.35
C ALA A 144 -7.06 2.63 0.05
N PHE A 145 -7.32 2.98 1.30
CA PHE A 145 -7.09 4.31 1.85
C PHE A 145 -5.59 4.59 2.02
N LYS A 146 -4.84 3.62 2.58
CA LYS A 146 -3.38 3.71 2.72
C LYS A 146 -2.67 3.93 1.38
N ALA A 147 -3.07 3.19 0.34
CA ALA A 147 -2.49 3.32 -1.00
C ALA A 147 -2.79 4.68 -1.64
N ALA A 148 -4.01 5.19 -1.49
CA ALA A 148 -4.38 6.53 -1.97
C ALA A 148 -3.54 7.62 -1.27
N ARG A 149 -3.46 7.58 0.06
CA ARG A 149 -2.65 8.50 0.87
C ARG A 149 -1.17 8.47 0.49
N LYS A 150 -0.60 7.28 0.25
CA LYS A 150 0.80 7.13 -0.18
C LYS A 150 1.05 7.80 -1.52
N LYS A 151 0.18 7.55 -2.51
CA LYS A 151 0.28 8.17 -3.84
C LYS A 151 0.15 9.68 -3.79
N ASP A 152 -0.74 10.20 -2.97
CA ASP A 152 -0.92 11.65 -2.81
C ASP A 152 0.29 12.29 -2.12
N ARG A 153 0.88 11.60 -1.13
CA ARG A 153 2.14 12.02 -0.49
C ARG A 153 3.29 12.06 -1.51
N GLU A 154 3.44 11.06 -2.35
CA GLU A 154 4.46 11.01 -3.41
C GLU A 154 4.29 12.16 -4.42
N ARG A 155 3.05 12.48 -4.81
CA ARG A 155 2.75 13.64 -5.66
C ARG A 155 3.14 14.96 -5.00
N LEU A 156 2.76 15.15 -3.74
CA LEU A 156 3.12 16.34 -2.97
C LEU A 156 4.63 16.49 -2.82
N GLN A 157 5.35 15.39 -2.56
CA GLN A 157 6.82 15.39 -2.51
C GLN A 157 7.44 15.82 -3.84
N GLY A 158 6.90 15.33 -4.96
CA GLY A 158 7.33 15.76 -6.30
C GLY A 158 7.11 17.25 -6.53
N VAL A 159 5.95 17.78 -6.11
CA VAL A 159 5.67 19.23 -6.18
C VAL A 159 6.62 20.01 -5.29
N LEU A 160 6.84 19.60 -4.04
CA LEU A 160 7.77 20.24 -3.11
C LEU A 160 9.19 20.30 -3.67
N ASN A 161 9.70 19.18 -4.18
CA ASN A 161 11.02 19.13 -4.81
C ASN A 161 11.11 20.07 -6.02
N SER A 162 10.03 20.17 -6.80
CA SER A 162 9.97 21.11 -7.93
C SER A 162 9.96 22.58 -7.49
N LEU A 163 9.34 22.90 -6.35
CA LEU A 163 9.33 24.25 -5.78
C LEU A 163 10.71 24.62 -5.23
N ILE A 164 11.37 23.69 -4.52
CA ILE A 164 12.73 23.87 -4.01
C ILE A 164 13.73 24.08 -5.16
N ALA A 165 13.60 23.33 -6.26
CA ALA A 165 14.42 23.54 -7.45
C ALA A 165 14.17 24.90 -8.12
N LYS A 166 12.95 25.44 -8.03
CA LYS A 166 12.62 26.77 -8.55
C LYS A 166 13.15 27.88 -7.65
N SER A 167 13.07 27.74 -6.32
CA SER A 167 13.66 28.73 -5.39
C SER A 167 15.18 28.75 -5.50
N ALA A 168 15.85 27.59 -5.57
CA ALA A 168 17.30 27.53 -5.78
C ALA A 168 17.73 28.21 -7.10
N LYS A 169 16.93 28.10 -8.17
CA LYS A 169 17.16 28.84 -9.42
C LYS A 169 16.91 30.34 -9.26
N ALA A 170 15.89 30.74 -8.52
CA ALA A 170 15.61 32.14 -8.25
C ALA A 170 16.71 32.81 -7.40
N ASP A 171 17.29 32.05 -6.47
CA ASP A 171 18.39 32.52 -5.60
C ASP A 171 19.70 32.69 -6.39
N LEU A 172 20.00 31.78 -7.34
CA LEU A 172 21.09 31.96 -8.30
C LEU A 172 20.91 33.20 -9.20
N VAL A 173 19.67 33.47 -9.62
CA VAL A 173 19.35 34.69 -10.40
C VAL A 173 19.49 35.94 -9.52
N ARG A 174 19.14 35.87 -8.23
CA ARG A 174 19.37 36.96 -7.28
C ARG A 174 20.85 37.22 -7.03
N GLU A 175 21.65 36.19 -6.81
CA GLU A 175 23.10 36.33 -6.61
C GLU A 175 23.80 36.93 -7.83
N SER A 176 23.42 36.52 -9.05
CA SER A 176 23.96 37.10 -10.29
C SER A 176 23.56 38.56 -10.50
N VAL A 177 22.33 38.96 -10.15
CA VAL A 177 21.90 40.37 -10.18
C VAL A 177 22.63 41.20 -9.10
N THR A 178 22.84 40.65 -7.91
CA THR A 178 23.55 41.32 -6.81
C THR A 178 25.05 41.47 -7.10
N ASN A 179 25.67 40.47 -7.73
CA ASN A 179 27.05 40.56 -8.21
C ASN A 179 27.20 41.56 -9.36
N CYS A 180 26.22 41.66 -10.25
CA CYS A 180 26.23 42.67 -11.33
C CYS A 180 26.15 44.11 -10.77
N CYS A 181 25.42 44.35 -9.67
CA CYS A 181 25.44 45.63 -8.97
C CYS A 181 26.78 45.91 -8.26
N ARG A 182 27.49 44.88 -7.76
CA ARG A 182 28.85 45.00 -7.21
C ARG A 182 29.92 45.25 -8.29
N GLN A 183 29.73 44.72 -9.49
CA GLN A 183 30.65 44.96 -10.62
C GLN A 183 30.54 46.38 -11.20
N LYS A 184 29.54 47.18 -10.79
CA LYS A 184 29.45 48.62 -11.08
C LYS A 184 30.06 49.50 -10.00
N ASP A 185 30.94 48.97 -9.14
CA ASP A 185 31.97 49.77 -8.49
C ASP A 185 33.12 50.03 -9.48
N TYR A 186 32.84 50.81 -10.54
CA TYR A 186 33.92 51.57 -11.19
C TYR A 186 34.34 52.63 -10.18
N ARG A 187 35.48 52.36 -9.55
CA ARG A 187 36.41 53.31 -8.94
C ARG A 187 35.99 54.78 -9.16
N ILE A 188 35.46 55.42 -8.13
CA ILE A 188 35.59 56.87 -8.01
C ILE A 188 37.08 57.10 -7.71
N ASP A 189 37.86 57.26 -8.76
CA ASP A 189 39.14 57.96 -8.64
C ASP A 189 38.82 59.45 -8.43
N ALA A 190 39.46 60.01 -7.43
CA ALA A 190 39.29 61.40 -7.02
C ALA A 190 39.56 62.37 -8.17
N GLY A 191 38.64 63.32 -8.38
CA GLY A 191 38.90 64.57 -9.09
C GLY A 191 38.23 64.70 -10.46
N SER A 192 36.95 65.10 -10.46
CA SER A 192 36.43 66.27 -11.20
C SER A 192 34.90 66.26 -11.15
N ASP A 193 34.38 67.33 -10.58
CA ASP A 193 33.00 67.83 -10.56
C ASP A 193 31.98 67.13 -11.47
N ILE A 194 31.01 66.44 -10.88
CA ILE A 194 29.59 66.54 -11.28
C ILE A 194 28.75 66.36 -10.00
N SER A 195 27.98 67.39 -9.67
CA SER A 195 26.99 67.38 -8.61
C SER A 195 25.90 66.35 -8.87
N CYS A 196 25.61 65.49 -7.91
CA CYS A 196 24.32 64.81 -7.83
C CYS A 196 23.53 65.42 -6.67
N ASP A 197 22.56 66.27 -7.03
CA ASP A 197 21.54 66.74 -6.12
C ASP A 197 20.76 65.54 -5.56
N VAL A 198 20.82 65.42 -4.24
CA VAL A 198 19.99 64.50 -3.46
C VAL A 198 18.59 65.10 -3.42
N GLY A 199 17.73 64.63 -4.33
CA GLY A 199 16.29 64.84 -4.29
C GLY A 199 15.68 64.18 -3.05
N ARG A 200 15.71 64.92 -1.94
CA ARG A 200 14.98 64.70 -0.70
C ARG A 200 13.48 64.75 -1.00
N MET A 201 12.76 63.63 -0.94
CA MET A 201 11.33 63.65 -0.64
C MET A 201 11.14 63.24 0.81
N SER A 202 11.16 64.25 1.67
CA SER A 202 10.53 64.18 2.98
C SER A 202 9.15 64.82 2.87
N THR A 203 8.14 64.06 3.31
CA THR A 203 6.99 64.47 4.13
C THR A 203 5.98 65.53 3.63
N GLU A 204 4.71 65.09 3.60
CA GLU A 204 3.44 65.84 3.85
C GLU A 204 3.05 66.88 2.77
N ILE A 205 1.83 66.96 2.23
CA ILE A 205 0.44 66.78 2.71
C ILE A 205 -0.41 66.20 1.57
#